data_AF-A0AA86AKG2-F1
#
_entry.id   AF-A0AA86AKG2-F1
#
_cell.length_a   1.000
_cell.length_b   1.000
_cell.length_c   1.000
_cell.angle_alpha   90.00
_cell.angle_beta   90.00
_cell.angle_gamma   90.00
#
_symmetry.space_group_name_H-M   'P 1'
#
loop_
_entity.id
_entity.type
_entity.pdbx_description
1 polymer ?
#
loop_
_entity_poly.entity_id
_entity_poly.type
_entity_poly.pdbx_seq_one_letter_code
_entity_poly.pdbx_strand_id
1 'polypeptide(L)'
;MLKTKGMSLIKELSQPEKSGKTIGLFRGICAIIGGLCVAYLGMTLLIFLLPVTPGESIIIPLLFNTFVWAVAALWIVLAPTKLSVLLRSTVPTLGFAIIIAVLFFKGSV
;
A
#
# COMPACT_ATOMS: atom_id res chain seq x y z
N MET A 1 2.18 27.03 -17.00
CA MET A 1 3.54 26.44 -17.05
C MET A 1 3.75 25.20 -16.17
N LEU A 2 3.06 25.02 -15.03
CA LEU A 2 3.19 23.82 -14.17
C LEU A 2 2.65 22.51 -14.78
N LYS A 3 1.58 22.59 -15.60
CA LYS A 3 0.92 21.42 -16.20
C LYS A 3 1.84 20.61 -17.14
N THR A 4 2.78 21.29 -17.80
CA THR A 4 3.69 20.69 -18.78
C THR A 4 4.81 19.88 -18.13
N LYS A 5 5.30 20.32 -16.96
CA LYS A 5 6.38 19.66 -16.21
C LYS A 5 5.92 18.39 -15.48
N GLY A 6 4.66 18.40 -15.00
CA GLY A 6 4.05 17.19 -14.41
C GLY A 6 3.85 16.08 -15.44
N MET A 7 3.43 16.43 -16.67
CA MET A 7 3.18 15.45 -17.73
C MET A 7 4.48 14.84 -18.30
N SER A 8 5.60 15.58 -18.28
CA SER A 8 6.92 15.03 -18.64
C SER A 8 7.44 14.05 -17.59
N LEU A 9 7.26 14.34 -16.29
CA LEU A 9 7.63 13.43 -15.20
C LEU A 9 6.83 12.12 -15.24
N ILE A 10 5.51 12.19 -15.49
CA ILE A 10 4.65 11.01 -15.63
C ILE A 10 5.09 10.14 -16.84
N LYS A 11 5.54 10.77 -17.93
CA LYS A 11 6.08 10.08 -19.10
C LYS A 11 7.41 9.39 -18.81
N GLU A 12 8.34 10.05 -18.13
CA GLU A 12 9.61 9.43 -17.72
C GLU A 12 9.41 8.28 -16.72
N LEU A 13 8.46 8.42 -15.78
CA LEU A 13 8.11 7.38 -14.81
C LEU A 13 7.32 6.20 -15.41
N SER A 14 6.69 6.41 -16.57
CA SER A 14 5.97 5.37 -17.33
C SER A 14 6.85 4.64 -18.34
N GLN A 15 8.04 5.16 -18.68
CA GLN A 15 8.94 4.46 -19.58
C GLN A 15 9.61 3.28 -18.87
N PRO A 16 9.62 2.08 -19.47
CA PRO A 16 10.44 0.98 -18.98
C PRO A 16 11.91 1.38 -19.13
N GLU A 17 12.59 1.61 -18.01
CA GLU A 17 13.96 2.10 -17.99
C GLU A 17 14.93 1.00 -18.47
N LYS A 18 15.93 1.37 -19.29
CA LYS A 18 16.87 0.44 -19.93
C LYS A 18 17.79 -0.33 -18.96
N SER A 19 17.83 0.04 -17.68
CA SER A 19 18.72 -0.56 -16.67
C SER A 19 17.96 -0.92 -15.40
N GLY A 20 17.95 -2.20 -15.04
CA GLY A 20 17.21 -2.71 -13.87
C GLY A 20 17.81 -2.34 -12.51
N LYS A 21 19.06 -1.83 -12.46
CA LYS A 21 19.81 -1.62 -11.21
C LYS A 21 19.27 -0.44 -10.37
N THR A 22 18.90 0.66 -11.01
CA THR A 22 18.31 1.85 -10.36
C THR A 22 16.82 1.68 -10.07
N ILE A 23 16.09 0.98 -10.94
CA ILE A 23 14.68 0.64 -10.72
C ILE A 23 14.50 -0.34 -9.56
N GLY A 24 15.40 -1.32 -9.42
CA GLY A 24 15.28 -2.36 -8.40
C GLY A 24 15.25 -1.80 -6.98
N LEU A 25 16.11 -0.80 -6.69
CA LEU A 25 16.14 -0.13 -5.39
C LEU A 25 14.84 0.63 -5.11
N PHE A 26 14.35 1.39 -6.08
CA PHE A 26 13.09 2.13 -5.94
C PHE A 26 11.89 1.19 -5.72
N ARG A 27 11.83 0.08 -6.46
CA ARG A 27 10.83 -1.00 -6.28
C ARG A 27 10.90 -1.61 -4.89
N GLY A 28 12.11 -1.93 -4.43
CA GLY A 28 12.33 -2.48 -3.11
C GLY A 28 11.85 -1.55 -2.00
N ILE A 29 12.26 -0.28 -2.02
CA ILE A 29 11.86 0.70 -1.00
C ILE A 29 10.35 0.93 -1.00
N CYS A 30 9.75 1.15 -2.18
CA CYS A 30 8.30 1.33 -2.28
C CYS A 30 7.51 0.07 -1.88
N ALA A 31 8.04 -1.12 -2.11
CA ALA A 31 7.41 -2.37 -1.70
C ALA A 31 7.51 -2.63 -0.19
N ILE A 32 8.67 -2.36 0.41
CA ILE A 32 8.88 -2.50 1.85
C ILE A 32 7.94 -1.52 2.58
N ILE A 33 8.05 -0.22 2.28
CA ILE A 33 7.27 0.83 2.96
C ILE A 33 5.79 0.70 2.60
N GLY A 34 5.48 0.59 1.32
CA GLY A 34 4.10 0.49 0.82
C GLY A 34 3.39 -0.75 1.32
N GLY A 35 4.05 -1.90 1.22
CA GLY A 35 3.51 -3.14 1.77
C GLY A 35 3.26 -3.03 3.26
N LEU A 36 4.16 -2.38 4.02
CA LEU A 36 4.05 -2.26 5.47
C LEU A 36 2.80 -1.45 5.82
N CYS A 37 2.64 -0.29 5.18
CA CYS A 37 1.46 0.55 5.39
C CYS A 37 0.16 -0.17 5.01
N VAL A 38 0.15 -0.90 3.89
CA VAL A 38 -1.02 -1.69 3.45
C VAL A 38 -1.34 -2.80 4.45
N ALA A 39 -0.34 -3.52 4.95
CA ALA A 39 -0.53 -4.60 5.92
C ALA A 39 -1.06 -4.10 7.27
N TYR A 40 -0.49 -3.02 7.81
CA TYR A 40 -0.97 -2.44 9.06
C TYR A 40 -2.38 -1.84 8.94
N LEU A 41 -2.69 -1.15 7.84
CA LEU A 41 -4.06 -0.66 7.62
C LEU A 41 -5.04 -1.82 7.43
N GLY A 42 -4.64 -2.88 6.74
CA GLY A 42 -5.42 -4.12 6.65
C GLY A 42 -5.67 -4.77 8.01
N MET A 43 -4.65 -4.79 8.87
CA MET A 43 -4.73 -5.26 10.25
C MET A 43 -5.76 -4.45 11.05
N THR A 44 -5.70 -3.13 10.97
CA THR A 44 -6.67 -2.23 11.62
C THR A 44 -8.08 -2.45 11.11
N LEU A 45 -8.26 -2.63 9.80
CA LEU A 45 -9.57 -2.87 9.19
C LEU A 45 -10.17 -4.20 9.66
N LEU A 46 -9.36 -5.25 9.78
CA LEU A 46 -9.81 -6.55 10.32
C LEU A 46 -10.31 -6.45 11.76
N ILE A 47 -9.68 -5.63 12.60
CA ILE A 47 -10.13 -5.40 13.99
C ILE A 47 -11.55 -4.80 14.00
N PHE A 48 -11.85 -3.85 13.10
CA PHE A 48 -13.19 -3.28 12.99
C PHE A 48 -14.24 -4.23 12.41
N LEU A 49 -13.81 -5.23 11.63
CA LEU A 49 -14.72 -6.16 10.96
C LEU A 49 -15.10 -7.37 11.84
N LEU A 50 -14.24 -7.72 12.80
CA LEU A 50 -14.47 -8.84 13.71
C LEU A 50 -15.36 -8.42 14.89
N PRO A 51 -16.52 -9.07 15.11
CA PRO A 51 -17.41 -8.78 16.24
C PRO A 51 -16.90 -9.46 17.51
N VAL A 52 -15.64 -9.25 17.86
CA VAL A 52 -14.96 -9.87 18.99
C VAL A 52 -14.33 -8.76 19.83
N THR A 53 -14.05 -9.01 21.10
CA THR A 53 -13.39 -8.01 21.95
C THR A 53 -12.07 -7.55 21.32
N PRO A 54 -11.73 -6.25 21.39
CA PRO A 54 -10.55 -5.71 20.69
C PRO A 54 -9.25 -6.44 21.03
N GLY A 55 -9.12 -6.92 22.28
CA GLY A 55 -7.94 -7.65 22.74
C GLY A 55 -7.78 -9.04 22.13
N GLU A 56 -8.87 -9.76 21.83
CA GLU A 56 -8.81 -11.09 21.20
C GLU A 56 -8.72 -10.97 19.68
N SER A 57 -9.37 -9.96 19.11
CA SER A 57 -9.37 -9.68 17.67
C SER A 57 -7.99 -9.33 17.11
N ILE A 58 -7.02 -8.94 17.95
CA ILE A 58 -5.67 -8.55 17.49
C ILE A 58 -4.79 -9.75 17.12
N ILE A 59 -5.07 -10.93 17.69
CA ILE A 59 -4.21 -12.12 17.57
C ILE A 59 -4.16 -12.60 16.11
N ILE A 60 -5.32 -12.69 15.44
CA ILE A 60 -5.42 -13.17 14.06
C ILE A 60 -4.73 -12.19 13.09
N PRO A 61 -5.04 -10.89 13.07
CA PRO A 61 -4.37 -9.92 12.21
C PRO A 61 -2.87 -9.83 12.47
N LEU A 62 -2.42 -9.96 13.72
CA LEU A 62 -1.00 -9.94 14.06
C LEU A 62 -0.25 -11.15 13.49
N LEU A 63 -0.83 -12.35 13.60
CA LEU A 63 -0.26 -13.58 13.02
C LEU A 63 -0.12 -13.50 11.50
N PHE A 64 -1.11 -12.92 10.82
CA PHE A 64 -1.10 -12.78 9.37
C PHE A 64 -0.37 -11.53 8.86
N ASN A 65 -0.05 -10.56 9.72
CA ASN A 65 0.53 -9.27 9.30
C ASN A 65 1.79 -9.44 8.45
N THR A 66 2.74 -10.25 8.90
CA THR A 66 4.01 -10.48 8.18
C THR A 66 3.81 -11.19 6.85
N PHE A 67 2.84 -12.10 6.77
CA PHE A 67 2.50 -12.82 5.54
C PHE A 67 1.83 -11.88 4.53
N VAL A 68 0.84 -11.10 4.97
CA VAL A 68 0.18 -10.08 4.16
C VAL A 68 1.17 -9.03 3.70
N TRP A 69 2.11 -8.63 4.56
CA TRP A 69 3.18 -7.71 4.21
C TRP A 69 4.07 -8.27 3.09
N ALA A 70 4.51 -9.52 3.20
CA ALA A 70 5.34 -10.16 2.18
C ALA A 70 4.60 -10.29 0.84
N VAL A 71 3.33 -10.67 0.85
CA VAL A 71 2.49 -10.77 -0.35
C VAL A 71 2.28 -9.38 -0.99
N ALA A 72 1.97 -8.37 -0.19
CA ALA A 72 1.80 -6.99 -0.66
C ALA A 72 3.11 -6.43 -1.24
N ALA A 73 4.24 -6.66 -0.56
CA ALA A 73 5.55 -6.27 -1.03
C ALA A 73 5.88 -6.95 -2.37
N LEU A 74 5.61 -8.26 -2.50
CA LEU A 74 5.83 -9.00 -3.75
C LEU A 74 4.96 -8.44 -4.89
N TRP A 75 3.69 -8.12 -4.62
CA TRP A 75 2.77 -7.51 -5.59
C TRP A 75 3.23 -6.13 -6.07
N ILE A 76 3.80 -5.33 -5.17
CA ILE A 76 4.36 -4.00 -5.47
C ILE A 76 5.67 -4.14 -6.24
N VAL A 77 6.57 -5.04 -5.81
CA VAL A 77 7.83 -5.30 -6.52
C VAL A 77 7.56 -5.81 -7.93
N LEU A 78 6.54 -6.64 -8.19
CA LEU A 78 6.30 -7.20 -9.52
C LEU A 78 5.88 -6.17 -10.59
N ALA A 79 5.54 -4.94 -10.21
CA ALA A 79 5.05 -3.93 -11.15
C ALA A 79 6.09 -3.49 -12.20
N PRO A 80 5.68 -3.38 -13.50
CA PRO A 80 6.61 -3.19 -14.61
C PRO A 80 7.18 -1.76 -14.73
N THR A 81 6.46 -0.75 -14.25
CA THR A 81 6.86 0.68 -14.36
C THR A 81 6.92 1.34 -12.99
N LYS A 82 7.78 2.37 -12.84
CA LYS A 82 7.94 3.12 -11.57
C LYS A 82 6.61 3.73 -11.10
N LEU A 83 5.81 4.22 -12.05
CA LEU A 83 4.48 4.77 -11.76
C LEU A 83 3.51 3.69 -11.25
N SER A 84 3.55 2.48 -11.81
CA SER A 84 2.70 1.37 -11.37
C SER A 84 3.07 0.91 -9.96
N VAL A 85 4.36 0.91 -9.60
CA VAL A 85 4.84 0.59 -8.24
C VAL A 85 4.27 1.57 -7.23
N LEU A 86 4.33 2.88 -7.55
CA LEU A 86 3.81 3.94 -6.68
C LEU A 86 2.29 3.81 -6.51
N LEU A 87 1.55 3.67 -7.62
CA LEU A 87 0.10 3.49 -7.58
C LEU A 87 -0.32 2.23 -6.81
N ARG A 88 0.37 1.09 -7.00
CA ARG A 88 0.07 -0.14 -6.28
C ARG A 88 0.37 -0.07 -4.78
N SER A 89 1.21 0.85 -4.34
CA SER A 89 1.42 1.14 -2.92
C SER A 89 0.36 2.11 -2.39
N THR A 90 0.18 3.25 -3.06
CA THR A 90 -0.64 4.38 -2.61
C THR A 90 -2.15 4.14 -2.71
N VAL A 91 -2.63 3.46 -3.76
CA VAL A 91 -4.06 3.19 -3.93
C VAL A 91 -4.61 2.32 -2.79
N PRO A 92 -4.03 1.15 -2.45
CA PRO A 92 -4.55 0.34 -1.36
C PRO A 92 -4.38 1.01 0.02
N THR A 93 -3.31 1.77 0.26
CA THR A 93 -3.18 2.54 1.52
C THR A 93 -4.27 3.58 1.66
N LEU A 94 -4.53 4.38 0.62
CA LEU A 94 -5.62 5.37 0.66
C LEU A 94 -6.99 4.70 0.77
N GLY A 95 -7.21 3.60 0.04
CA GLY A 95 -8.45 2.84 0.11
C GLY A 95 -8.75 2.34 1.52
N PHE A 96 -7.79 1.67 2.17
CA PHE A 96 -7.96 1.20 3.54
C PHE A 96 -8.11 2.35 4.54
N ALA A 97 -7.34 3.43 4.39
CA ALA A 97 -7.47 4.60 5.26
C ALA A 97 -8.87 5.25 5.17
N ILE A 98 -9.43 5.39 3.97
CA ILE A 98 -10.78 5.93 3.77
C ILE A 98 -11.84 5.01 4.39
N ILE A 99 -11.73 3.69 4.19
CA ILE A 99 -12.68 2.73 4.78
C ILE A 99 -12.63 2.80 6.32
N ILE A 100 -11.44 2.82 6.91
CA ILE A 100 -11.27 2.96 8.36
C ILE A 100 -11.88 4.27 8.85
N ALA A 101 -11.62 5.39 8.15
CA ALA A 101 -12.21 6.68 8.52
C ALA A 101 -13.75 6.63 8.51
N VAL A 102 -14.36 6.05 7.46
CA VAL A 102 -15.83 5.89 7.38
C VAL A 102 -16.36 5.00 8.50
N LEU A 103 -15.71 3.87 8.79
CA LEU A 103 -16.11 2.97 9.88
C LEU A 103 -15.99 3.64 11.24
N PHE A 104 -14.92 4.42 11.46
CA PHE A 104 -14.70 5.16 12.69
C PHE A 104 -15.77 6.24 12.92
N PHE A 105 -16.08 7.04 11.89
CA PHE A 105 -17.17 8.04 11.99
C PHE A 105 -18.55 7.40 12.14
N LYS A 106 -18.80 6.25 11.51
CA LYS A 106 -20.08 5.53 11.64
C LYS A 106 -20.25 4.86 13.01
N GLY A 107 -19.17 4.40 13.63
CA GLY A 107 -19.18 3.81 14.98
C GLY A 107 -19.19 4.82 16.14
N SER A 108 -19.19 6.12 15.85
CA SER A 108 -19.18 7.22 16.84
C SER A 108 -20.56 7.86 17.09
N VAL A 109 -21.65 7.19 16.69
CA VAL A 109 -23.07 7.53 16.98
C VAL A 109 -23.71 6.32 17.64
#